data_AF-A0A1G2LAC8-F1
#
_entry.id   AF-A0A1G2LAC8-F1
#
_cell.length_a   1.000
_cell.length_b   1.000
_cell.length_c   1.000
_cell.angle_alpha   90.00
_cell.angle_beta   90.00
_cell.angle_gamma   90.00
#
_symmetry.space_group_name_H-M   'P 1'
#
loop_
_entity.id
_entity.type
_entity.pdbx_description
1 polymer ?
#
loop_
_entity_poly.entity_id
_entity_poly.type
_entity_poly.pdbx_seq_one_letter_code
_entity_poly.pdbx_strand_id
1 'polypeptide(L)'
;MKSVRRKVIAGIATAGAALTLLPLFAAFEAHVINVTAKIENALTVNATPLDFGTVFPQEHLNLPLAIRLSDSFIAEGRVDDVNYFIRQKPKCGITTNNGEVLVGPTATGHVSLGPVDELIIDCGPEPRPLVQGETWGVLPSLCEYISKEPDKDPQPGNDGSLASFHEPFTFVGRQLVWNDTLGRLAKSEQDTVDNWTIDLTVPCFGGFCAQDWEDFVHGINPQADPDLYTQPIANEHKIFGCDLWVEVFGVSLCDTGEQTVVSDATNTVVDGDDGLAEAIAPVPGAWTASIPGATWIWEQNPVQPPVAGETYTFVKTFNIAGSVVGASIQIASDNTYSVEVNNVVVCSSADATNFTLATQDVCVINNLVTGNNTLEITVANAGGNSDPVFNPAGLLYKLTYEQTCSE
;
A
#
# COMPACT_ATOMS: atom_id res chain seq x y z
N MET A 1 -4.17 37.06 -97.99
CA MET A 1 -4.14 38.39 -97.32
C MET A 1 -5.07 38.34 -96.11
N LYS A 2 -4.55 38.80 -94.97
CA LYS A 2 -5.18 39.08 -93.66
C LYS A 2 -6.72 39.03 -93.50
N SER A 3 -7.07 38.49 -92.33
CA SER A 3 -8.20 38.87 -91.46
C SER A 3 -9.58 38.27 -91.82
N VAL A 4 -10.51 37.95 -90.93
CA VAL A 4 -10.69 37.94 -89.46
C VAL A 4 -12.18 37.55 -89.26
N ARG A 5 -12.55 36.88 -88.14
CA ARG A 5 -13.93 36.75 -87.56
C ARG A 5 -14.93 35.85 -88.34
N ARG A 6 -15.92 35.13 -87.75
CA ARG A 6 -16.57 35.13 -86.42
C ARG A 6 -17.54 33.93 -86.31
N LYS A 7 -17.61 33.34 -85.10
CA LYS A 7 -18.80 32.95 -84.28
C LYS A 7 -19.67 31.73 -84.66
N VAL A 8 -19.84 30.81 -83.68
CA VAL A 8 -21.08 30.34 -82.97
C VAL A 8 -20.58 29.52 -81.75
N ILE A 9 -20.62 29.99 -80.49
CA ILE A 9 -21.65 29.88 -79.42
C ILE A 9 -21.87 28.45 -78.87
N ALA A 10 -21.45 28.21 -77.61
CA ALA A 10 -22.21 27.61 -76.47
C ALA A 10 -21.28 26.89 -75.47
N GLY A 11 -21.37 27.23 -74.17
CA GLY A 11 -20.78 26.42 -73.09
C GLY A 11 -20.10 27.17 -71.93
N ILE A 12 -20.80 28.12 -71.29
CA ILE A 12 -20.45 28.61 -69.95
C ILE A 12 -20.89 27.53 -68.95
N ALA A 13 -19.97 26.72 -68.44
CA ALA A 13 -20.09 25.97 -67.18
C ALA A 13 -18.77 25.21 -66.93
N THR A 14 -17.91 25.81 -66.10
CA THR A 14 -17.00 25.19 -65.09
C THR A 14 -15.76 26.07 -64.89
N ALA A 15 -16.00 27.30 -64.46
CA ALA A 15 -15.08 28.03 -63.59
C ALA A 15 -15.39 27.60 -62.13
N GLY A 16 -15.15 26.33 -61.82
CA GLY A 16 -15.57 25.71 -60.56
C GLY A 16 -15.00 24.32 -60.39
N ALA A 17 -13.69 24.24 -60.14
CA ALA A 17 -12.99 23.20 -59.37
C ALA A 17 -11.47 23.38 -59.50
N ALA A 18 -10.98 24.61 -59.32
CA ALA A 18 -9.64 24.84 -58.81
C ALA A 18 -9.75 24.77 -57.29
N LEU A 19 -9.90 23.57 -56.74
CA LEU A 19 -9.91 23.32 -55.31
C LEU A 19 -9.65 21.82 -55.06
N THR A 20 -8.67 21.58 -54.20
CA THR A 20 -8.51 20.39 -53.35
C THR A 20 -8.16 19.07 -54.02
N LEU A 21 -6.93 18.96 -54.53
CA LEU A 21 -6.16 17.71 -54.43
C LEU A 21 -4.75 18.02 -53.87
N LEU A 22 -4.70 18.83 -52.82
CA LEU A 22 -3.64 18.63 -51.82
C LEU A 22 -3.98 17.30 -51.14
N PRO A 23 -3.07 16.32 -51.05
CA PRO A 23 -3.21 15.34 -49.99
C PRO A 23 -3.22 16.15 -48.70
N LEU A 24 -4.39 16.23 -48.07
CA LEU A 24 -4.53 16.61 -46.68
C LEU A 24 -3.58 15.68 -45.95
N PHE A 25 -2.42 16.20 -45.54
CA PHE A 25 -1.71 15.62 -44.41
C PHE A 25 -2.72 15.70 -43.28
N ALA A 26 -3.48 14.63 -43.07
CA ALA A 26 -4.05 14.38 -41.77
C ALA A 26 -2.84 14.41 -40.84
N ALA A 27 -2.74 15.47 -40.04
CA ALA A 27 -1.87 15.47 -38.90
C ALA A 27 -2.40 14.35 -38.00
N PHE A 28 -1.89 13.14 -38.21
CA PHE A 28 -2.02 12.07 -37.25
C PHE A 28 -1.09 12.45 -36.11
N GLU A 29 -1.64 13.11 -35.11
CA GLU A 29 -0.98 13.30 -33.83
C GLU A 29 -0.97 11.94 -33.13
N ALA A 30 0.03 11.13 -33.47
CA ALA A 30 0.27 9.85 -32.80
C ALA A 30 1.10 10.14 -31.55
N HIS A 31 0.45 10.14 -30.39
CA HIS A 31 1.15 10.08 -29.12
C HIS A 31 1.58 8.64 -28.87
N VAL A 32 2.86 8.35 -29.01
CA VAL A 32 3.44 7.10 -28.51
C VAL A 32 3.80 7.35 -27.05
N ILE A 33 3.01 6.81 -26.13
CA ILE A 33 3.36 6.75 -24.72
C ILE A 33 4.14 5.46 -24.52
N ASN A 34 5.45 5.58 -24.27
CA ASN A 34 6.28 4.42 -23.95
C ASN A 34 6.07 4.04 -22.48
N VAL A 35 5.38 2.93 -22.24
CA VAL A 35 5.19 2.37 -20.89
C VAL A 35 6.18 1.22 -20.74
N THR A 36 7.08 1.33 -19.78
CA THR A 36 8.03 0.27 -19.42
C THR A 36 8.01 0.11 -17.91
N ALA A 37 7.86 -1.12 -17.43
CA ALA A 37 7.91 -1.46 -16.01
C ALA A 37 8.87 -2.63 -15.79
N LYS A 38 9.68 -2.56 -14.74
CA LYS A 38 10.48 -3.68 -14.23
C LYS A 38 9.69 -4.31 -13.08
N ILE A 39 9.40 -5.60 -13.18
CA ILE A 39 8.68 -6.35 -12.14
C ILE A 39 9.71 -7.18 -11.40
N GLU A 40 9.82 -6.98 -10.08
CA GLU A 40 10.72 -7.72 -9.21
C GLU A 40 9.97 -8.24 -7.97
N ASN A 41 10.55 -9.25 -7.32
CA ASN A 41 9.99 -9.82 -6.09
C ASN A 41 10.23 -8.87 -4.92
N ALA A 42 9.25 -8.73 -4.02
CA ALA A 42 9.44 -7.94 -2.80
C ALA A 42 10.24 -8.69 -1.72
N LEU A 43 10.19 -10.02 -1.73
CA LEU A 43 10.84 -10.89 -0.75
C LEU A 43 11.89 -11.82 -1.37
N THR A 44 12.84 -12.21 -0.54
CA THR A 44 13.79 -13.31 -0.75
C THR A 44 13.55 -14.36 0.32
N VAL A 45 13.21 -15.58 -0.10
CA VAL A 45 12.94 -16.73 0.78
C VAL A 45 13.79 -17.90 0.33
N ASN A 46 14.44 -18.59 1.27
CA ASN A 46 15.17 -19.82 0.95
C ASN A 46 14.18 -20.96 0.70
N ALA A 47 14.01 -21.36 -0.56
CA ALA A 47 13.11 -22.44 -0.97
C ALA A 47 13.72 -23.85 -0.83
N THR A 48 14.82 -24.00 -0.09
CA THR A 48 15.40 -25.32 0.20
C THR A 48 14.42 -26.14 1.07
N PRO A 49 14.15 -27.42 0.75
CA PRO A 49 13.28 -28.24 1.58
C PRO A 49 13.76 -28.31 3.03
N LEU A 50 12.82 -28.14 3.96
CA LEU A 50 13.02 -28.42 5.38
C LEU A 50 12.79 -29.91 5.61
N ASP A 51 13.85 -30.64 5.97
CA ASP A 51 13.82 -32.08 6.23
C ASP A 51 14.11 -32.35 7.70
N PHE A 52 13.12 -32.90 8.40
CA PHE A 52 13.23 -33.29 9.81
C PHE A 52 13.81 -34.69 9.99
N GLY A 53 14.01 -35.45 8.91
CA GLY A 53 14.57 -36.79 8.96
C GLY A 53 13.64 -37.80 9.66
N THR A 54 14.24 -38.78 10.34
CA THR A 54 13.50 -39.74 11.17
C THR A 54 13.26 -39.15 12.54
N VAL A 55 12.00 -39.15 12.97
CA VAL A 55 11.54 -38.54 14.21
C VAL A 55 10.83 -39.56 15.09
N PHE A 56 10.78 -39.31 16.40
CA PHE A 56 10.11 -40.16 17.38
C PHE A 56 8.88 -39.47 18.00
N PRO A 57 7.84 -40.22 18.44
CA PRO A 57 6.67 -39.62 19.07
C PRO A 57 7.01 -38.68 20.22
N GLN A 58 6.32 -37.54 20.30
CA GLN A 58 6.55 -36.47 21.30
C GLN A 58 7.95 -35.83 21.25
N GLU A 59 8.67 -35.95 20.13
CA GLU A 59 9.89 -35.18 19.87
C GLU A 59 9.55 -33.76 19.37
N HIS A 60 10.48 -32.83 19.59
CA HIS A 60 10.47 -31.47 19.06
C HIS A 60 11.72 -31.24 18.22
N LEU A 61 11.56 -30.70 17.02
CA LEU A 61 12.66 -30.42 16.12
C LEU A 61 12.49 -29.04 15.50
N ASN A 62 13.52 -28.20 15.63
CA ASN A 62 13.49 -26.82 15.15
C ASN A 62 14.35 -26.66 13.90
N LEU A 63 13.78 -26.06 12.85
CA LEU A 63 14.52 -25.63 11.66
C LEU A 63 14.30 -24.13 11.40
N PRO A 64 15.34 -23.38 11.01
CA PRO A 64 15.22 -21.96 10.73
C PRO A 64 14.63 -21.71 9.32
N LEU A 65 13.78 -20.69 9.20
CA LEU A 65 13.30 -20.14 7.93
C LEU A 65 13.50 -18.62 7.95
N ALA A 66 14.35 -18.11 7.06
CA ALA A 66 14.55 -16.67 6.91
C ALA A 66 13.73 -16.12 5.75
N ILE A 67 12.95 -15.06 6.02
CA ILE A 67 12.21 -14.27 5.02
C ILE A 67 12.80 -12.86 5.06
N ARG A 68 13.21 -12.34 3.90
CA ARG A 68 13.93 -11.06 3.83
C ARG A 68 13.34 -10.17 2.76
N LEU A 69 13.49 -8.86 2.91
CA LEU A 69 13.30 -7.95 1.78
C LEU A 69 14.29 -8.31 0.67
N SER A 70 13.85 -8.23 -0.59
CA SER A 70 14.76 -8.41 -1.72
C SER A 70 15.68 -7.20 -1.88
N ASP A 71 16.84 -7.42 -2.49
CA ASP A 71 17.78 -6.33 -2.79
C ASP A 71 17.14 -5.23 -3.63
N SER A 72 16.21 -5.59 -4.53
CA SER A 72 15.49 -4.61 -5.36
C SER A 72 14.40 -3.86 -4.62
N PHE A 73 13.75 -4.48 -3.63
CA PHE A 73 12.83 -3.78 -2.74
C PHE A 73 13.57 -2.80 -1.83
N ILE A 74 14.73 -3.22 -1.31
CA ILE A 74 15.61 -2.36 -0.50
C ILE A 74 16.08 -1.14 -1.33
N ALA A 75 16.48 -1.36 -2.58
CA ALA A 75 16.96 -0.30 -3.46
C ALA A 75 15.85 0.65 -3.99
N GLU A 76 14.58 0.24 -3.92
CA GLU A 76 13.46 1.05 -4.39
C GLU A 76 13.05 2.09 -3.34
N GLY A 77 13.18 3.36 -3.68
CA GLY A 77 12.91 4.47 -2.76
C GLY A 77 11.42 4.71 -2.50
N ARG A 78 10.51 4.29 -3.38
CA ARG A 78 9.06 4.64 -3.27
C ARG A 78 8.21 3.69 -2.39
N VAL A 79 8.83 2.65 -1.83
CA VAL A 79 8.15 1.59 -1.04
C VAL A 79 8.81 1.47 0.32
N ASP A 80 8.10 0.98 1.33
CA ASP A 80 8.65 0.83 2.69
C ASP A 80 8.36 -0.54 3.32
N ASP A 81 7.10 -0.92 3.39
CA ASP A 81 6.62 -2.11 4.09
C ASP A 81 6.30 -3.23 3.10
N VAL A 82 6.51 -4.46 3.55
CA VAL A 82 5.97 -5.69 2.93
C VAL A 82 5.19 -6.45 3.99
N ASN A 83 3.89 -6.63 3.75
CA ASN A 83 3.06 -7.55 4.52
C ASN A 83 2.94 -8.87 3.77
N TYR A 84 3.21 -9.97 4.47
CA TYR A 84 3.15 -11.31 3.91
C TYR A 84 2.51 -12.30 4.89
N PHE A 85 2.18 -13.48 4.41
CA PHE A 85 1.76 -14.58 5.28
C PHE A 85 2.55 -15.85 4.98
N ILE A 86 2.70 -16.69 6.00
CA ILE A 86 3.15 -18.08 5.91
C ILE A 86 1.92 -18.96 6.06
N ARG A 87 1.58 -19.66 4.99
CA ARG A 87 0.44 -20.59 4.92
C ARG A 87 0.92 -22.02 4.86
N GLN A 88 0.23 -22.91 5.55
CA GLN A 88 0.47 -24.34 5.47
C GLN A 88 -0.49 -24.99 4.49
N LYS A 89 0.04 -25.68 3.48
CA LYS A 89 -0.76 -26.35 2.44
C LYS A 89 -0.44 -27.84 2.42
N PRO A 90 -1.43 -28.71 2.12
CA PRO A 90 -1.17 -30.14 1.94
C PRO A 90 -0.08 -30.38 0.90
N LYS A 91 0.74 -31.40 1.12
CA LYS A 91 1.82 -31.78 0.19
C LYS A 91 1.45 -33.07 -0.53
N CYS A 92 1.70 -33.11 -1.82
CA CYS A 92 1.59 -34.30 -2.66
C CYS A 92 2.98 -34.81 -3.05
N GLY A 93 3.12 -36.12 -3.20
CA GLY A 93 4.40 -36.75 -3.50
C GLY A 93 4.24 -38.07 -4.24
N ILE A 94 5.29 -38.44 -4.99
CA ILE A 94 5.41 -39.81 -5.52
C ILE A 94 6.05 -40.68 -4.46
N THR A 95 5.32 -41.69 -3.97
CA THR A 95 5.83 -42.62 -2.96
C THR A 95 5.85 -44.06 -3.44
N THR A 96 6.74 -44.87 -2.86
CA THR A 96 6.76 -46.33 -2.97
C THR A 96 6.57 -46.97 -1.60
N ASN A 97 6.50 -48.31 -1.55
CA ASN A 97 6.35 -49.08 -0.32
C ASN A 97 5.19 -48.56 0.54
N ASN A 98 4.02 -48.37 -0.08
CA ASN A 98 2.81 -47.90 0.62
C ASN A 98 2.98 -46.53 1.34
N GLY A 99 3.84 -45.65 0.83
CA GLY A 99 4.03 -44.30 1.38
C GLY A 99 5.30 -44.12 2.20
N GLU A 100 6.09 -45.17 2.43
CA GLU A 100 7.28 -45.11 3.29
C GLU A 100 8.51 -44.44 2.64
N VAL A 101 8.53 -44.30 1.31
CA VAL A 101 9.69 -43.75 0.60
C VAL A 101 9.24 -42.75 -0.47
N LEU A 102 9.74 -41.52 -0.41
CA LEU A 102 9.55 -40.50 -1.44
C LEU A 102 10.55 -40.71 -2.60
N VAL A 103 10.06 -40.86 -3.83
CA VAL A 103 10.89 -41.24 -5.00
C VAL A 103 10.72 -40.32 -6.22
N GLY A 104 10.29 -39.09 -5.99
CA GLY A 104 10.02 -38.16 -7.08
C GLY A 104 9.80 -36.73 -6.62
N PRO A 105 9.40 -35.86 -7.56
CA PRO A 105 9.02 -34.50 -7.22
C PRO A 105 7.79 -34.49 -6.31
N THR A 106 7.63 -33.37 -5.61
CA THR A 106 6.45 -33.06 -4.82
C THR A 106 5.67 -31.93 -5.49
N ALA A 107 4.40 -31.80 -5.15
CA ALA A 107 3.57 -30.67 -5.54
C ALA A 107 2.71 -30.22 -4.37
N THR A 108 2.19 -29.00 -4.45
CA THR A 108 1.23 -28.49 -3.47
C THR A 108 -0.15 -29.03 -3.78
N GLY A 109 -0.79 -29.61 -2.77
CA GLY A 109 -2.19 -30.01 -2.84
C GLY A 109 -3.13 -28.80 -2.80
N HIS A 110 -4.11 -28.80 -3.70
CA HIS A 110 -5.12 -27.75 -3.79
C HIS A 110 -6.38 -28.16 -3.03
N VAL A 111 -6.69 -27.40 -1.98
CA VAL A 111 -7.86 -27.64 -1.13
C VAL A 111 -9.11 -27.06 -1.77
N SER A 112 -10.18 -27.84 -1.82
CA SER A 112 -11.50 -27.42 -2.30
C SER A 112 -12.62 -28.24 -1.67
N LEU A 113 -13.88 -27.82 -1.86
CA LEU A 113 -15.06 -28.61 -1.50
C LEU A 113 -15.71 -29.22 -2.73
N GLY A 114 -16.03 -30.50 -2.62
CA GLY A 114 -16.83 -31.23 -3.60
C GLY A 114 -18.31 -30.81 -3.64
N PRO A 115 -19.12 -31.51 -4.45
CA PRO A 115 -20.55 -31.25 -4.60
C PRO A 115 -21.39 -31.47 -3.34
N VAL A 116 -20.89 -32.26 -2.38
CA VAL A 116 -21.58 -32.62 -1.13
C VAL A 116 -20.78 -32.18 0.11
N ASP A 117 -20.07 -31.06 0.00
CA ASP A 117 -19.23 -30.49 1.07
C ASP A 117 -18.13 -31.45 1.58
N GLU A 118 -17.72 -32.40 0.75
CA GLU A 118 -16.56 -33.26 0.99
C GLU A 118 -15.26 -32.49 0.73
N LEU A 119 -14.30 -32.59 1.64
CA LEU A 119 -12.95 -32.05 1.46
C LEU A 119 -12.24 -32.79 0.34
N ILE A 120 -11.82 -32.06 -0.69
CA ILE A 120 -11.01 -32.58 -1.79
C ILE A 120 -9.64 -31.89 -1.75
N ILE A 121 -8.58 -32.69 -1.73
CA ILE A 121 -7.22 -32.23 -1.94
C ILE A 121 -6.77 -32.73 -3.31
N ASP A 122 -6.68 -31.81 -4.26
CA ASP A 122 -6.27 -32.10 -5.63
C ASP A 122 -4.75 -31.96 -5.78
N CYS A 123 -4.08 -33.06 -6.09
CA CYS A 123 -2.65 -33.07 -6.37
C CYS A 123 -2.31 -32.67 -7.81
N GLY A 124 -3.32 -32.44 -8.66
CA GLY A 124 -3.13 -32.27 -10.09
C GLY A 124 -2.64 -33.55 -10.78
N PRO A 125 -2.26 -33.44 -12.07
CA PRO A 125 -1.79 -34.59 -12.84
C PRO A 125 -0.45 -35.11 -12.28
N GLU A 126 -0.21 -36.40 -12.48
CA GLU A 126 1.07 -37.02 -12.16
C GLU A 126 2.21 -36.26 -12.87
N PRO A 127 3.27 -35.85 -12.15
CA PRO A 127 4.32 -35.02 -12.73
C PRO A 127 5.22 -35.79 -13.71
N ARG A 128 5.15 -37.13 -13.69
CA ARG A 128 5.78 -38.05 -14.65
C ARG A 128 5.02 -39.38 -14.67
N PRO A 129 5.19 -40.21 -15.72
CA PRO A 129 4.69 -41.58 -15.70
C PRO A 129 5.22 -42.35 -14.48
N LEU A 130 4.30 -43.01 -13.76
CA LEU A 130 4.62 -43.85 -12.61
C LEU A 130 5.19 -45.20 -13.05
N VAL A 131 6.16 -45.71 -12.29
CA VAL A 131 6.65 -47.10 -12.45
C VAL A 131 5.98 -48.04 -11.46
N GLN A 132 6.15 -49.35 -11.65
CA GLN A 132 5.51 -50.36 -10.80
C GLN A 132 5.87 -50.16 -9.31
N GLY A 133 4.83 -50.03 -8.47
CA GLY A 133 4.97 -49.83 -7.02
C GLY A 133 4.97 -48.36 -6.58
N GLU A 134 4.95 -47.41 -7.53
CA GLU A 134 4.79 -45.99 -7.23
C GLU A 134 3.32 -45.58 -7.15
N THR A 135 3.06 -44.58 -6.32
CA THR A 135 1.75 -43.92 -6.21
C THR A 135 1.96 -42.40 -6.16
N TRP A 136 1.09 -41.66 -6.84
CA TRP A 136 0.98 -40.21 -6.74
C TRP A 136 -0.24 -39.86 -5.91
N GLY A 137 -0.06 -39.01 -4.89
CA GLY A 137 -1.17 -38.59 -4.06
C GLY A 137 -0.75 -37.71 -2.91
N VAL A 138 -1.73 -37.39 -2.07
CA VAL A 138 -1.57 -36.57 -0.87
C VAL A 138 -0.77 -37.38 0.16
N LEU A 139 0.26 -36.75 0.72
CA LEU A 139 1.00 -37.30 1.85
C LEU A 139 0.19 -37.10 3.14
N PRO A 140 0.29 -38.00 4.13
CA PRO A 140 -0.16 -37.71 5.49
C PRO A 140 0.26 -36.31 5.93
N SER A 141 -0.70 -35.53 6.41
CA SER A 141 -0.49 -34.11 6.67
C SER A 141 0.45 -33.90 7.86
N LEU A 142 1.48 -33.08 7.64
CA LEU A 142 2.36 -32.58 8.69
C LEU A 142 1.92 -31.20 9.21
N CYS A 143 0.95 -30.57 8.53
CA CYS A 143 0.67 -29.14 8.72
C CYS A 143 0.15 -28.81 10.11
N GLU A 144 -0.67 -29.68 10.70
CA GLU A 144 -1.25 -29.58 12.03
C GLU A 144 -0.18 -29.62 13.13
N TYR A 145 1.01 -30.12 12.82
CA TYR A 145 2.09 -30.41 13.78
C TYR A 145 3.27 -29.45 13.68
N ILE A 146 3.21 -28.52 12.72
CA ILE A 146 4.26 -27.54 12.50
C ILE A 146 3.84 -26.21 13.10
N SER A 147 4.56 -25.76 14.11
CA SER A 147 4.43 -24.40 14.64
C SER A 147 5.29 -23.41 13.84
N LYS A 148 4.95 -22.13 13.99
CA LYS A 148 5.68 -20.98 13.41
C LYS A 148 5.84 -19.95 14.52
N GLU A 149 7.08 -19.75 14.95
CA GLU A 149 7.43 -18.78 16.00
C GLU A 149 8.34 -17.69 15.41
N PRO A 150 7.99 -16.41 15.58
CA PRO A 150 8.81 -15.30 15.10
C PRO A 150 9.98 -15.02 16.04
N ASP A 151 10.97 -14.27 15.56
CA ASP A 151 12.12 -13.81 16.38
C ASP A 151 11.78 -12.60 17.28
N LYS A 152 10.59 -12.01 17.11
CA LYS A 152 10.03 -10.89 17.87
C LYS A 152 10.76 -9.56 17.63
N ASP A 153 11.50 -9.44 16.53
CA ASP A 153 12.01 -8.16 16.04
C ASP A 153 10.93 -7.49 15.17
N PRO A 154 10.78 -6.16 15.16
CA PRO A 154 11.16 -5.20 16.20
C PRO A 154 10.28 -5.36 17.46
N GLN A 155 10.84 -5.11 18.65
CA GLN A 155 10.10 -5.24 19.91
C GLN A 155 8.89 -4.28 20.00
N PRO A 156 7.68 -4.74 20.40
CA PRO A 156 7.37 -6.02 21.07
C PRO A 156 7.13 -7.24 20.14
N GLY A 157 7.36 -7.11 18.84
CA GLY A 157 7.10 -8.07 17.76
C GLY A 157 6.00 -7.54 16.83
N ASN A 158 6.23 -7.58 15.52
CA ASN A 158 5.23 -7.23 14.50
C ASN A 158 4.66 -8.46 13.75
N ASP A 159 5.21 -9.64 14.04
CA ASP A 159 4.83 -10.92 13.44
C ASP A 159 3.86 -11.74 14.30
N GLY A 160 3.05 -12.56 13.62
CA GLY A 160 2.18 -13.54 14.25
C GLY A 160 2.93 -14.82 14.66
N SER A 161 2.30 -15.61 15.53
CA SER A 161 2.73 -16.98 15.84
C SER A 161 1.59 -17.96 15.58
N LEU A 162 1.93 -19.23 15.35
CA LEU A 162 0.96 -20.32 15.29
C LEU A 162 1.57 -21.55 15.93
N ALA A 163 1.04 -21.95 17.08
CA ALA A 163 1.43 -23.18 17.77
C ALA A 163 1.03 -24.43 16.96
N SER A 164 1.70 -25.56 17.23
CA SER A 164 1.28 -26.88 16.74
C SER A 164 -0.08 -27.27 17.32
N PHE A 165 -0.65 -28.36 16.80
CA PHE A 165 -1.99 -28.87 17.12
C PHE A 165 -3.08 -27.87 16.76
N HIS A 166 -3.08 -27.44 15.52
CA HIS A 166 -4.07 -26.50 14.96
C HIS A 166 -4.66 -27.04 13.67
N GLU A 167 -5.78 -26.46 13.24
CA GLU A 167 -6.31 -26.68 11.89
C GLU A 167 -5.61 -25.73 10.91
N PRO A 168 -5.00 -26.22 9.81
CA PRO A 168 -4.31 -25.36 8.84
C PRO A 168 -5.27 -24.52 8.00
N PHE A 169 -6.52 -24.95 7.88
CA PHE A 169 -7.60 -24.24 7.21
C PHE A 169 -8.95 -24.76 7.67
N THR A 170 -9.99 -23.96 7.45
CA THR A 170 -11.39 -24.32 7.70
C THR A 170 -12.26 -23.88 6.54
N PHE A 171 -13.52 -24.32 6.54
CA PHE A 171 -14.53 -23.82 5.63
C PHE A 171 -15.61 -23.05 6.40
N VAL A 172 -15.77 -21.77 6.07
CA VAL A 172 -16.89 -20.96 6.55
C VAL A 172 -17.93 -20.92 5.44
N GLY A 173 -18.97 -21.75 5.58
CA GLY A 173 -19.86 -22.07 4.46
C GLY A 173 -19.09 -22.85 3.39
N ARG A 174 -19.02 -22.32 2.17
CA ARG A 174 -18.25 -22.91 1.06
C ARG A 174 -16.94 -22.18 0.74
N GLN A 175 -16.55 -21.23 1.59
CA GLN A 175 -15.34 -20.45 1.41
C GLN A 175 -14.21 -21.08 2.24
N LEU A 176 -13.09 -21.37 1.58
CA LEU A 176 -11.86 -21.79 2.23
C LEU A 176 -11.23 -20.62 2.98
N VAL A 177 -10.97 -20.80 4.27
CA VAL A 177 -10.30 -19.84 5.14
C VAL A 177 -9.04 -20.50 5.66
N TRP A 178 -7.88 -19.91 5.36
CA TRP A 178 -6.59 -20.42 5.82
C TRP A 178 -6.24 -19.87 7.19
N ASN A 179 -5.55 -20.69 7.99
CA ASN A 179 -4.99 -20.27 9.26
C ASN A 179 -3.57 -19.71 9.01
N ASP A 180 -3.54 -18.52 8.41
CA ASP A 180 -2.32 -17.86 7.98
C ASP A 180 -1.57 -17.25 9.17
N THR A 181 -0.25 -17.41 9.20
CA THR A 181 0.62 -16.67 10.13
C THR A 181 1.14 -15.43 9.43
N LEU A 182 0.77 -14.26 9.93
CA LEU A 182 1.14 -12.99 9.32
C LEU A 182 2.58 -12.61 9.69
N GLY A 183 3.27 -11.98 8.76
CA GLY A 183 4.52 -11.28 9.05
C GLY A 183 4.62 -9.95 8.30
N ARG A 184 5.51 -9.08 8.79
CA ARG A 184 5.72 -7.75 8.23
C ARG A 184 7.18 -7.38 8.29
N LEU A 185 7.71 -6.89 7.16
CA LEU A 185 9.03 -6.25 7.09
C LEU A 185 8.87 -4.78 6.75
N ALA A 186 9.65 -3.90 7.37
CA ALA A 186 9.63 -2.46 7.11
C ALA A 186 11.04 -1.86 7.17
N LYS A 187 11.43 -1.18 6.08
CA LYS A 187 12.76 -0.54 6.00
C LYS A 187 12.93 0.55 7.05
N SER A 188 11.89 1.36 7.23
CA SER A 188 11.83 2.43 8.23
C SER A 188 11.93 1.99 9.69
N GLU A 189 11.74 0.70 9.96
CA GLU A 189 11.89 0.11 11.29
C GLU A 189 13.22 -0.66 11.42
N GLN A 190 14.05 -0.62 10.37
CA GLN A 190 15.26 -1.45 10.20
C GLN A 190 14.97 -2.96 10.27
N ASP A 191 13.71 -3.32 10.06
CA ASP A 191 13.20 -4.66 10.06
C ASP A 191 13.16 -5.18 8.61
N THR A 192 14.25 -5.80 8.21
CA THR A 192 14.46 -6.25 6.82
C THR A 192 14.51 -7.76 6.69
N VAL A 193 14.40 -8.48 7.81
CA VAL A 193 14.60 -9.93 7.93
C VAL A 193 13.80 -10.48 9.11
N ASP A 194 12.91 -11.42 8.84
CA ASP A 194 12.26 -12.23 9.86
C ASP A 194 12.92 -13.61 9.91
N ASN A 195 13.36 -14.01 11.10
CA ASN A 195 13.94 -15.33 11.34
C ASN A 195 12.94 -16.23 12.08
N TRP A 196 12.16 -16.97 11.31
CA TRP A 196 11.17 -17.90 11.82
C TRP A 196 11.82 -19.17 12.35
N THR A 197 11.32 -19.64 13.50
CA THR A 197 11.55 -20.99 13.98
C THR A 197 10.36 -21.86 13.57
N ILE A 198 10.65 -22.88 12.75
CA ILE A 198 9.68 -23.90 12.34
C ILE A 198 9.91 -25.13 13.22
N ASP A 199 9.03 -25.37 14.19
CA ASP A 199 9.10 -26.54 15.08
C ASP A 199 8.13 -27.62 14.62
N LEU A 200 8.60 -28.84 14.51
CA LEU A 200 7.78 -30.03 14.34
C LEU A 200 7.54 -30.69 15.71
N THR A 201 6.28 -30.66 16.16
CA THR A 201 5.82 -31.41 17.32
C THR A 201 5.26 -32.76 16.88
N VAL A 202 5.99 -33.84 17.13
CA VAL A 202 5.67 -35.15 16.54
C VAL A 202 4.46 -35.82 17.22
N PRO A 203 3.40 -36.20 16.47
CA PRO A 203 2.26 -36.90 17.04
C PRO A 203 2.57 -38.33 17.45
N CYS A 204 1.75 -38.87 18.34
CA CYS A 204 1.63 -40.31 18.52
C CYS A 204 0.71 -40.95 17.46
N PHE A 205 0.76 -42.28 17.37
CA PHE A 205 0.00 -43.07 16.40
C PHE A 205 -0.98 -44.00 17.11
N GLY A 206 -2.27 -43.92 16.75
CA GLY A 206 -3.34 -44.76 17.30
C GLY A 206 -3.36 -44.78 18.83
N GLY A 207 -3.60 -45.94 19.43
CA GLY A 207 -3.61 -46.11 20.89
C GLY A 207 -2.23 -46.19 21.55
N PHE A 208 -1.16 -45.80 20.86
CA PHE A 208 0.23 -45.90 21.34
C PHE A 208 0.80 -44.56 21.82
N CYS A 209 -0.05 -43.65 22.27
CA CYS A 209 0.35 -42.40 22.90
C CYS A 209 0.89 -42.64 24.32
N ALA A 210 1.81 -41.80 24.78
CA ALA A 210 2.22 -41.82 26.17
C ALA A 210 1.07 -41.39 27.09
N GLN A 211 1.18 -41.73 28.38
CA GLN A 211 0.13 -41.45 29.36
C GLN A 211 -0.14 -39.95 29.56
N ASP A 212 0.83 -39.10 29.20
CA ASP A 212 0.80 -37.64 29.32
C ASP A 212 0.45 -36.94 27.99
N TRP A 213 -0.08 -37.66 27.00
CA TRP A 213 -0.41 -37.08 25.68
C TRP A 213 -1.32 -35.85 25.76
N GLU A 214 -2.34 -35.91 26.61
CA GLU A 214 -3.24 -34.78 26.84
C GLU A 214 -2.49 -33.55 27.39
N ASP A 215 -1.65 -33.76 28.41
CA ASP A 215 -0.83 -32.71 29.01
C ASP A 215 0.19 -32.14 28.01
N PHE A 216 0.75 -32.99 27.15
CA PHE A 216 1.68 -32.60 26.10
C PHE A 216 1.01 -31.69 25.06
N VAL A 217 -0.16 -32.09 24.55
CA VAL A 217 -0.93 -31.29 23.57
C VAL A 217 -1.35 -29.95 24.18
N HIS A 218 -1.96 -29.97 25.37
CA HIS A 218 -2.42 -28.74 26.03
C HIS A 218 -1.26 -27.83 26.47
N GLY A 219 -0.08 -28.40 26.74
CA GLY A 219 1.13 -27.62 27.04
C GLY A 219 1.60 -26.76 25.86
N ILE A 220 1.23 -27.13 24.63
CA ILE A 220 1.63 -26.46 23.39
C ILE A 220 0.48 -25.62 22.84
N ASN A 221 -0.72 -26.20 22.74
CA ASN A 221 -1.94 -25.50 22.38
C ASN A 221 -3.04 -25.80 23.41
N PRO A 222 -3.27 -24.91 24.38
CA PRO A 222 -4.25 -25.12 25.45
C PRO A 222 -5.71 -25.24 24.99
N GLN A 223 -6.01 -24.95 23.72
CA GLN A 223 -7.36 -25.04 23.15
C GLN A 223 -7.53 -26.24 22.21
N ALA A 224 -6.46 -26.99 21.93
CA ALA A 224 -6.51 -28.17 21.08
C ALA A 224 -7.22 -29.33 21.79
N ASP A 225 -7.98 -30.12 21.03
CA ASP A 225 -8.51 -31.41 21.49
C ASP A 225 -7.48 -32.51 21.18
N PRO A 226 -6.82 -33.12 22.18
CA PRO A 226 -5.77 -34.11 21.96
C PRO A 226 -6.19 -35.34 21.15
N ASP A 227 -7.49 -35.70 21.18
CA ASP A 227 -8.01 -36.84 20.45
C ASP A 227 -8.01 -36.61 18.93
N LEU A 228 -8.12 -35.35 18.49
CA LEU A 228 -8.07 -34.97 17.07
C LEU A 228 -6.66 -35.02 16.48
N TYR A 229 -5.63 -34.94 17.32
CA TYR A 229 -4.24 -34.83 16.89
C TYR A 229 -3.45 -36.14 16.98
N THR A 230 -4.11 -37.24 17.32
CA THR A 230 -3.53 -38.58 17.22
C THR A 230 -3.55 -39.07 15.78
N GLN A 231 -2.39 -39.47 15.24
CA GLN A 231 -2.33 -39.99 13.87
C GLN A 231 -2.92 -41.40 13.76
N PRO A 232 -3.58 -41.76 12.65
CA PRO A 232 -3.98 -43.13 12.40
C PRO A 232 -2.77 -44.07 12.42
N ILE A 233 -2.89 -45.25 13.05
CA ILE A 233 -1.81 -46.24 13.10
C ILE A 233 -1.33 -46.67 11.71
N ALA A 234 -2.20 -46.62 10.70
CA ALA A 234 -1.85 -46.91 9.32
C ALA A 234 -0.89 -45.89 8.68
N ASN A 235 -0.62 -44.76 9.34
CA ASN A 235 0.36 -43.77 8.90
C ASN A 235 1.73 -43.95 9.56
N GLU A 236 1.87 -44.89 10.51
CA GLU A 236 3.16 -45.25 11.07
C GLU A 236 4.12 -45.66 9.93
N HIS A 237 5.35 -45.11 9.95
CA HIS A 237 6.39 -45.26 8.91
C HIS A 237 6.17 -44.56 7.56
N LYS A 238 5.03 -43.89 7.33
CA LYS A 238 4.84 -43.14 6.09
C LYS A 238 5.61 -41.82 6.07
N ILE A 239 5.89 -41.32 4.88
CA ILE A 239 6.41 -39.97 4.67
C ILE A 239 5.26 -38.97 4.81
N PHE A 240 5.42 -38.03 5.74
CA PHE A 240 4.50 -36.92 5.94
C PHE A 240 4.91 -35.71 5.10
N GLY A 241 4.00 -34.78 4.88
CA GLY A 241 4.33 -33.56 4.17
C GLY A 241 3.43 -32.37 4.49
N CYS A 242 4.04 -31.19 4.44
CA CYS A 242 3.38 -29.90 4.42
C CYS A 242 4.21 -28.94 3.57
N ASP A 243 3.56 -28.08 2.79
CA ASP A 243 4.22 -26.96 2.11
C ASP A 243 4.02 -25.68 2.92
N LEU A 244 5.11 -24.96 3.19
CA LEU A 244 5.07 -23.58 3.70
C LEU A 244 5.04 -22.64 2.50
N TRP A 245 3.90 -21.97 2.31
CA TRP A 245 3.64 -21.04 1.25
C TRP A 245 3.77 -19.61 1.76
N VAL A 246 4.80 -18.90 1.31
CA VAL A 246 5.03 -17.50 1.65
C VAL A 246 4.51 -16.62 0.52
N GLU A 247 3.61 -15.70 0.84
CA GLU A 247 3.03 -14.81 -0.16
C GLU A 247 2.85 -13.39 0.38
N VAL A 248 3.21 -12.43 -0.46
CA VAL A 248 3.03 -11.00 -0.20
C VAL A 248 1.60 -10.60 -0.54
N PHE A 249 0.93 -9.94 0.39
CA PHE A 249 -0.43 -9.43 0.18
C PHE A 249 -0.53 -7.90 0.31
N GLY A 250 0.52 -7.23 0.78
CA GLY A 250 0.54 -5.77 0.90
C GLY A 250 1.94 -5.19 0.73
N VAL A 251 2.02 -4.05 0.07
CA VAL A 251 3.22 -3.22 -0.01
C VAL A 251 2.81 -1.78 0.28
N SER A 252 3.47 -1.11 1.23
CA SER A 252 3.22 0.31 1.47
C SER A 252 3.98 1.15 0.43
N LEU A 253 3.36 2.24 0.01
CA LEU A 253 4.02 3.28 -0.78
C LEU A 253 4.38 4.42 0.17
N CYS A 254 5.58 4.96 -0.01
CA CYS A 254 5.98 6.23 0.56
C CYS A 254 6.23 7.20 -0.61
N ASP A 255 5.50 8.31 -0.62
CA ASP A 255 5.67 9.33 -1.66
C ASP A 255 6.99 10.06 -1.46
N THR A 256 8.08 9.60 -2.05
CA THR A 256 9.35 10.33 -1.99
C THR A 256 9.31 11.55 -2.91
N GLY A 257 9.76 12.70 -2.40
CA GLY A 257 9.93 13.93 -3.19
C GLY A 257 9.13 15.11 -2.66
N GLU A 258 8.98 16.12 -3.52
CA GLU A 258 8.26 17.36 -3.20
C GLU A 258 6.75 17.12 -3.11
N GLN A 259 6.17 17.52 -1.98
CA GLN A 259 4.75 17.49 -1.67
C GLN A 259 4.25 18.91 -1.40
N THR A 260 2.95 19.15 -1.59
CA THR A 260 2.37 20.49 -1.45
C THR A 260 1.01 20.49 -0.76
N VAL A 261 0.79 21.47 0.11
CA VAL A 261 -0.50 21.79 0.73
C VAL A 261 -0.83 23.25 0.40
N VAL A 262 -2.01 23.51 -0.13
CA VAL A 262 -2.38 24.84 -0.66
C VAL A 262 -3.65 25.39 -0.02
N SER A 263 -3.80 26.72 -0.08
CA SER A 263 -5.08 27.37 0.18
C SER A 263 -6.09 27.01 -0.90
N ASP A 264 -7.23 26.48 -0.48
CA ASP A 264 -8.37 26.14 -1.33
C ASP A 264 -9.65 26.05 -0.48
N ALA A 265 -10.79 25.72 -1.09
CA ALA A 265 -12.09 25.63 -0.42
C ALA A 265 -12.23 24.41 0.55
N THR A 266 -11.18 23.63 0.76
CA THR A 266 -11.15 22.55 1.76
C THR A 266 -10.50 22.98 3.07
N ASN A 267 -9.94 24.19 3.13
CA ASN A 267 -9.60 24.82 4.40
C ASN A 267 -10.88 25.04 5.22
N THR A 268 -10.83 24.77 6.53
CA THR A 268 -11.89 25.15 7.46
C THR A 268 -11.59 26.53 8.03
N VAL A 269 -12.63 27.29 8.37
CA VAL A 269 -12.54 28.58 9.03
C VAL A 269 -13.11 28.43 10.43
N VAL A 270 -12.29 28.74 11.42
CA VAL A 270 -12.69 28.78 12.82
C VAL A 270 -13.19 30.19 13.11
N ASP A 271 -14.51 30.34 12.98
CA ASP A 271 -15.31 31.41 13.54
C ASP A 271 -16.46 30.75 14.33
N GLY A 272 -17.26 31.51 15.09
CA GLY A 272 -18.26 30.93 16.01
C GLY A 272 -19.24 29.89 15.42
N ASP A 273 -19.31 29.71 14.09
CA ASP A 273 -20.17 28.75 13.41
C ASP A 273 -19.40 27.62 12.65
N ASP A 274 -18.05 27.63 12.64
CA ASP A 274 -17.13 26.68 11.98
C ASP A 274 -17.53 26.27 10.54
N GLY A 275 -16.96 26.94 9.53
CA GLY A 275 -17.30 26.76 8.10
C GLY A 275 -16.16 26.23 7.22
N LEU A 276 -16.45 25.98 5.93
CA LEU A 276 -15.41 25.84 4.90
C LEU A 276 -15.07 27.22 4.34
N ALA A 277 -13.81 27.41 3.95
CA ALA A 277 -13.39 28.65 3.31
C ALA A 277 -13.98 28.76 1.89
N GLU A 278 -14.32 29.99 1.50
CA GLU A 278 -14.83 30.31 0.18
C GLU A 278 -13.73 30.85 -0.73
N ALA A 279 -13.70 30.39 -1.99
CA ALA A 279 -12.79 30.90 -2.99
C ALA A 279 -13.21 32.32 -3.41
N ILE A 280 -12.27 33.27 -3.37
CA ILE A 280 -12.51 34.67 -3.74
C ILE A 280 -11.64 35.09 -4.93
N ALA A 281 -12.14 36.05 -5.70
CA ALA A 281 -11.40 36.62 -6.82
C ALA A 281 -10.40 37.69 -6.31
N PRO A 282 -9.17 37.75 -6.87
CA PRO A 282 -8.24 38.83 -6.55
C PRO A 282 -8.82 40.19 -6.92
N VAL A 283 -8.62 41.20 -6.07
CA VAL A 283 -9.04 42.57 -6.39
C VAL A 283 -8.16 43.17 -7.48
N PRO A 284 -8.72 43.55 -8.64
CA PRO A 284 -7.94 44.05 -9.77
C PRO A 284 -7.05 45.23 -9.41
N GLY A 285 -5.75 45.10 -9.66
CA GLY A 285 -4.76 46.17 -9.48
C GLY A 285 -4.19 46.31 -8.06
N ALA A 286 -4.79 45.68 -7.04
CA ALA A 286 -4.26 45.66 -5.68
C ALA A 286 -3.56 44.33 -5.38
N TRP A 287 -4.25 43.21 -5.60
CA TRP A 287 -3.71 41.88 -5.33
C TRP A 287 -2.95 41.35 -6.54
N THR A 288 -1.64 41.24 -6.39
CA THR A 288 -0.77 40.73 -7.46
C THR A 288 0.05 39.52 -7.05
N ALA A 289 0.01 39.10 -5.78
CA ALA A 289 0.65 37.87 -5.34
C ALA A 289 0.10 36.67 -6.14
N SER A 290 1.02 35.76 -6.49
CA SER A 290 0.73 34.61 -7.33
C SER A 290 1.53 33.42 -6.85
N ILE A 291 0.82 32.42 -6.36
CA ILE A 291 1.37 31.17 -5.83
C ILE A 291 0.76 30.03 -6.64
N PRO A 292 1.52 29.38 -7.56
CA PRO A 292 0.98 28.37 -8.45
C PRO A 292 0.30 27.21 -7.71
N GLY A 293 -0.94 26.91 -8.10
CA GLY A 293 -1.75 25.85 -7.51
C GLY A 293 -2.58 26.26 -6.29
N ALA A 294 -2.34 27.44 -5.72
CA ALA A 294 -3.11 27.96 -4.60
C ALA A 294 -4.24 28.90 -5.07
N THR A 295 -5.29 28.99 -4.25
CA THR A 295 -6.46 29.85 -4.48
C THR A 295 -6.57 30.86 -3.37
N TRP A 296 -6.95 32.11 -3.69
CA TRP A 296 -7.30 33.09 -2.68
C TRP A 296 -8.59 32.66 -1.97
N ILE A 297 -8.54 32.59 -0.64
CA ILE A 297 -9.67 32.17 0.18
C ILE A 297 -10.01 33.18 1.27
N TRP A 298 -11.27 33.20 1.68
CA TRP A 298 -11.76 33.93 2.86
C TRP A 298 -12.89 33.13 3.53
N GLU A 299 -13.51 33.66 4.59
CA GLU A 299 -14.64 32.97 5.23
C GLU A 299 -15.87 32.92 4.32
N GLN A 300 -16.17 34.05 3.65
CA GLN A 300 -17.32 34.14 2.74
C GLN A 300 -16.99 34.88 1.45
N ASN A 301 -17.78 34.59 0.42
CA ASN A 301 -17.77 35.29 -0.86
C ASN A 301 -19.19 35.79 -1.21
N PRO A 302 -19.43 37.12 -1.32
CA PRO A 302 -18.44 38.20 -1.27
C PRO A 302 -18.00 38.53 0.16
N VAL A 303 -16.74 38.96 0.31
CA VAL A 303 -16.17 39.48 1.57
C VAL A 303 -17.11 40.53 2.17
N GLN A 304 -17.38 40.46 3.48
CA GLN A 304 -18.14 41.48 4.22
C GLN A 304 -17.17 42.28 5.11
N PRO A 305 -16.62 43.39 4.62
CA PRO A 305 -15.51 44.02 5.30
C PRO A 305 -15.93 44.66 6.62
N PRO A 306 -15.12 44.54 7.68
CA PRO A 306 -15.45 45.07 8.98
C PRO A 306 -15.16 46.57 9.04
N VAL A 307 -15.95 47.29 9.81
CA VAL A 307 -15.67 48.70 10.15
C VAL A 307 -14.58 48.80 11.24
N ALA A 308 -14.46 47.77 12.11
CA ALA A 308 -13.57 47.77 13.27
C ALA A 308 -12.46 46.71 13.23
N GLY A 309 -12.21 46.13 12.05
CA GLY A 309 -11.31 44.99 11.86
C GLY A 309 -11.94 43.65 12.21
N GLU A 310 -11.44 42.58 11.60
CA GLU A 310 -11.87 41.20 11.86
C GLU A 310 -10.67 40.26 11.73
N THR A 311 -10.81 39.06 12.31
CA THR A 311 -9.75 38.06 12.30
C THR A 311 -10.38 36.68 12.15
N TYR A 312 -9.84 35.88 11.25
CA TYR A 312 -10.25 34.49 11.04
C TYR A 312 -9.03 33.57 11.08
N THR A 313 -9.25 32.34 11.56
CA THR A 313 -8.23 31.30 11.57
C THR A 313 -8.61 30.22 10.57
N PHE A 314 -7.74 30.03 9.58
CA PHE A 314 -7.88 29.00 8.54
C PHE A 314 -7.10 27.76 8.94
N VAL A 315 -7.74 26.61 8.96
CA VAL A 315 -7.13 25.34 9.38
C VAL A 315 -7.08 24.36 8.21
N LYS A 316 -5.96 23.64 8.09
CA LYS A 316 -5.76 22.54 7.15
C LYS A 316 -5.03 21.40 7.84
N THR A 317 -5.62 20.21 7.83
CA THR A 317 -4.97 18.99 8.31
C THR A 317 -4.49 18.15 7.14
N PHE A 318 -3.31 17.53 7.27
CA PHE A 318 -2.73 16.67 6.24
C PHE A 318 -1.83 15.62 6.87
N ASN A 319 -1.61 14.51 6.16
CA ASN A 319 -0.78 13.40 6.62
C ASN A 319 0.54 13.35 5.84
N ILE A 320 1.64 13.10 6.55
CA ILE A 320 2.98 12.88 5.99
C ILE A 320 3.35 11.43 6.26
N ALA A 321 3.54 10.63 5.21
CA ALA A 321 3.85 9.21 5.36
C ALA A 321 5.29 8.93 5.76
N GLY A 322 6.21 9.86 5.51
CA GLY A 322 7.66 9.68 5.73
C GLY A 322 8.29 10.76 6.62
N SER A 323 9.61 10.84 6.56
CA SER A 323 10.42 11.85 7.25
C SER A 323 10.57 13.10 6.39
N VAL A 324 10.35 14.28 6.98
CA VAL A 324 10.51 15.56 6.27
C VAL A 324 11.98 16.00 6.29
N VAL A 325 12.55 16.23 5.11
CA VAL A 325 13.95 16.70 4.95
C VAL A 325 14.05 18.22 4.84
N GLY A 326 12.98 18.88 4.41
CA GLY A 326 12.90 20.34 4.36
C GLY A 326 11.49 20.80 4.02
N ALA A 327 11.08 21.94 4.55
CA ALA A 327 9.78 22.52 4.25
C ALA A 327 9.80 24.05 4.26
N SER A 328 8.97 24.65 3.41
CA SER A 328 8.77 26.09 3.38
C SER A 328 7.35 26.44 2.95
N ILE A 329 6.84 27.57 3.43
CA ILE A 329 5.54 28.10 3.04
C ILE A 329 5.72 29.42 2.31
N GLN A 330 5.15 29.52 1.10
CA GLN A 330 4.91 30.79 0.42
C GLN A 330 3.55 31.30 0.86
N ILE A 331 3.44 32.58 1.25
CA ILE A 331 2.21 33.13 1.81
C ILE A 331 2.00 34.61 1.47
N ALA A 332 0.75 34.97 1.23
CA ALA A 332 0.28 36.33 1.05
C ALA A 332 -1.08 36.49 1.75
N SER A 333 -1.33 37.68 2.31
CA SER A 333 -2.58 38.00 2.99
C SER A 333 -3.00 39.44 2.77
N ASP A 334 -4.28 39.73 2.93
CA ASP A 334 -4.78 41.09 3.11
C ASP A 334 -5.56 41.14 4.44
N ASN A 335 -4.99 41.64 5.56
CA ASN A 335 -3.76 42.44 5.67
C ASN A 335 -2.57 41.71 6.28
N THR A 336 -2.74 41.07 7.44
CA THR A 336 -1.62 40.51 8.24
C THR A 336 -1.89 39.07 8.62
N TYR A 337 -0.86 38.28 8.94
CA TYR A 337 -1.03 36.87 9.27
C TYR A 337 -0.09 36.36 10.38
N SER A 338 -0.48 35.24 10.99
CA SER A 338 0.34 34.37 11.82
C SER A 338 0.11 32.92 11.41
N VAL A 339 1.18 32.18 11.12
CA VAL A 339 1.18 30.76 10.78
C VAL A 339 1.62 29.95 11.99
N GLU A 340 0.83 28.95 12.31
CA GLU A 340 1.09 27.95 13.33
C GLU A 340 1.05 26.56 12.69
N VAL A 341 2.04 25.74 13.02
CA VAL A 341 2.11 24.34 12.60
C VAL A 341 2.20 23.50 13.86
N ASN A 342 1.31 22.53 14.03
CA ASN A 342 1.31 21.62 15.18
C ASN A 342 1.39 22.35 16.54
N ASN A 343 0.60 23.41 16.70
CA ASN A 343 0.55 24.27 17.90
C ASN A 343 1.82 25.11 18.17
N VAL A 344 2.67 25.31 17.16
CA VAL A 344 3.87 26.14 17.26
C VAL A 344 3.85 27.21 16.17
N VAL A 345 3.89 28.48 16.57
CA VAL A 345 4.02 29.62 15.66
C VAL A 345 5.37 29.55 14.93
N VAL A 346 5.31 29.52 13.59
CA VAL A 346 6.48 29.34 12.72
C VAL A 346 6.83 30.60 11.94
N CYS A 347 5.84 31.43 11.61
CA CYS A 347 6.05 32.72 11.00
C CYS A 347 4.85 33.65 11.18
N SER A 348 5.09 34.95 11.05
CA SER A 348 4.05 35.98 11.10
C SER A 348 4.53 37.23 10.39
N SER A 349 3.62 37.97 9.77
CA SER A 349 3.92 39.29 9.21
C SER A 349 2.92 40.32 9.70
N ALA A 350 3.46 41.44 10.18
CA ALA A 350 2.68 42.65 10.48
C ALA A 350 2.67 43.64 9.30
N ASP A 351 3.30 43.29 8.16
CA ASP A 351 3.19 44.07 6.94
C ASP A 351 1.78 43.91 6.37
N ALA A 352 1.02 45.01 6.37
CA ALA A 352 -0.35 45.03 5.86
C ALA A 352 -0.44 44.96 4.33
N THR A 353 0.69 44.84 3.62
CA THR A 353 0.79 44.92 2.16
C THR A 353 1.44 43.70 1.50
N ASN A 354 1.49 42.55 2.18
CA ASN A 354 2.11 41.32 1.66
C ASN A 354 1.25 40.57 0.60
N PHE A 355 0.19 41.20 0.07
CA PHE A 355 -0.67 40.69 -1.01
C PHE A 355 -0.18 41.01 -2.43
N THR A 356 1.06 41.47 -2.60
CA THR A 356 1.66 41.74 -3.92
C THR A 356 2.73 40.72 -4.29
N LEU A 357 3.00 40.55 -5.60
CA LEU A 357 4.06 39.64 -6.05
C LEU A 357 5.44 39.98 -5.46
N ALA A 358 5.68 41.26 -5.18
CA ALA A 358 6.95 41.75 -4.65
C ALA A 358 7.06 41.63 -3.13
N THR A 359 5.95 41.43 -2.43
CA THR A 359 5.86 41.48 -0.96
C THR A 359 5.30 40.20 -0.35
N GLN A 360 4.93 39.20 -1.15
CA GLN A 360 4.59 37.87 -0.64
C GLN A 360 5.79 37.26 0.10
N ASP A 361 5.51 36.60 1.21
CA ASP A 361 6.54 36.07 2.11
C ASP A 361 6.87 34.62 1.78
N VAL A 362 8.06 34.20 2.20
CA VAL A 362 8.49 32.80 2.24
C VAL A 362 9.09 32.51 3.61
N CYS A 363 8.62 31.45 4.27
CA CYS A 363 9.08 31.08 5.60
C CYS A 363 9.50 29.60 5.64
N VAL A 364 10.53 29.27 6.40
CA VAL A 364 10.98 27.89 6.60
C VAL A 364 10.14 27.23 7.69
N ILE A 365 9.71 26.00 7.47
CA ILE A 365 8.95 25.18 8.43
C ILE A 365 9.84 24.03 8.89
N ASN A 366 10.02 23.87 10.20
CA ASN A 366 10.97 22.89 10.78
C ASN A 366 10.32 21.89 11.75
N ASN A 367 9.00 21.92 11.91
CA ASN A 367 8.25 21.20 12.94
C ASN A 367 7.12 20.33 12.36
N LEU A 368 7.23 19.98 11.08
CA LEU A 368 6.42 18.91 10.50
C LEU A 368 6.86 17.57 11.07
N VAL A 369 5.89 16.67 11.25
CA VAL A 369 6.12 15.33 11.80
C VAL A 369 5.57 14.27 10.85
N THR A 370 6.09 13.05 10.92
CA THR A 370 5.43 11.90 10.31
C THR A 370 4.05 11.69 10.93
N GLY A 371 3.06 11.32 10.13
CA GLY A 371 1.67 11.23 10.52
C GLY A 371 0.90 12.54 10.33
N ASN A 372 -0.06 12.80 11.22
CA ASN A 372 -0.99 13.92 11.08
C ASN A 372 -0.35 15.26 11.48
N ASN A 373 -0.49 16.26 10.62
CA ASN A 373 -0.06 17.64 10.85
C ASN A 373 -1.26 18.58 10.75
N THR A 374 -1.22 19.67 11.52
CA THR A 374 -2.21 20.75 11.45
C THR A 374 -1.51 22.06 11.13
N LEU A 375 -1.97 22.75 10.09
CA LEU A 375 -1.56 24.09 9.70
C LEU A 375 -2.71 25.04 10.03
N GLU A 376 -2.45 26.00 10.91
CA GLU A 376 -3.39 27.07 11.26
C GLU A 376 -2.82 28.41 10.82
N ILE A 377 -3.60 29.20 10.09
CA ILE A 377 -3.19 30.53 9.62
C ILE A 377 -4.24 31.53 10.07
N THR A 378 -3.86 32.37 11.03
CA THR A 378 -4.71 33.46 11.50
C THR A 378 -4.46 34.69 10.66
N VAL A 379 -5.49 35.24 10.05
CA VAL A 379 -5.42 36.43 9.18
C VAL A 379 -6.28 37.54 9.75
N ALA A 380 -5.72 38.75 9.87
CA ALA A 380 -6.43 39.93 10.33
C ALA A 380 -6.58 40.96 9.21
N ASN A 381 -7.82 41.41 9.00
CA ASN A 381 -8.19 42.52 8.13
C ASN A 381 -8.36 43.78 9.00
N ALA A 382 -7.67 44.88 8.65
CA ALA A 382 -7.54 46.08 9.48
C ALA A 382 -8.83 46.91 9.61
N GLY A 383 -9.85 46.61 8.80
CA GLY A 383 -11.12 47.31 8.81
C GLY A 383 -11.05 48.72 8.23
N GLY A 384 -12.21 49.22 7.77
CA GLY A 384 -12.26 50.53 7.13
C GLY A 384 -13.51 50.71 6.29
N ASN A 385 -13.36 50.63 4.96
CA ASN A 385 -14.48 50.76 4.04
C ASN A 385 -15.41 49.54 4.14
N SER A 386 -16.73 49.76 4.08
CA SER A 386 -17.73 48.69 4.08
C SER A 386 -17.94 48.04 2.71
N ASP A 387 -17.34 48.60 1.66
CA ASP A 387 -17.39 48.05 0.31
C ASP A 387 -16.16 47.12 0.08
N PRO A 388 -16.38 45.83 -0.25
CA PRO A 388 -15.31 44.85 -0.42
C PRO A 388 -14.36 45.16 -1.58
N VAL A 389 -14.74 46.05 -2.51
CA VAL A 389 -13.81 46.53 -3.54
C VAL A 389 -12.70 47.41 -2.93
N PHE A 390 -13.00 48.12 -1.85
CA PHE A 390 -12.09 49.08 -1.21
C PHE A 390 -11.51 48.60 0.12
N ASN A 391 -12.00 47.48 0.64
CA ASN A 391 -11.48 46.82 1.83
C ASN A 391 -11.58 45.29 1.68
N PRO A 392 -10.86 44.70 0.70
CA PRO A 392 -10.88 43.26 0.53
C PRO A 392 -10.11 42.55 1.64
N ALA A 393 -10.30 41.24 1.75
CA ALA A 393 -9.59 40.41 2.70
C ALA A 393 -9.40 39.01 2.13
N GLY A 394 -8.24 38.41 2.36
CA GLY A 394 -7.93 37.11 1.78
C GLY A 394 -6.63 36.49 2.28
N LEU A 395 -6.54 35.18 2.08
CA LEU A 395 -5.37 34.35 2.31
C LEU A 395 -4.99 33.60 1.05
N LEU A 396 -3.70 33.55 0.73
CA LEU A 396 -3.12 32.71 -0.32
C LEU A 396 -1.86 32.06 0.22
N TYR A 397 -1.75 30.72 0.18
CA TYR A 397 -0.54 30.03 0.60
C TYR A 397 -0.26 28.73 -0.16
N LYS A 398 1.01 28.34 -0.18
CA LYS A 398 1.48 27.00 -0.56
C LYS A 398 2.60 26.58 0.39
N LEU A 399 2.33 25.57 1.21
CA LEU A 399 3.35 24.82 1.93
C LEU A 399 3.92 23.78 0.98
N THR A 400 5.23 23.80 0.80
CA THR A 400 6.00 22.80 0.07
C THR A 400 6.90 22.06 1.06
N TYR A 401 6.94 20.74 1.02
CA TYR A 401 7.86 19.94 1.83
C TYR A 401 8.45 18.79 1.02
N GLU A 402 9.71 18.49 1.25
CA GLU A 402 10.36 17.29 0.74
C GLU A 402 10.24 16.21 1.81
N GLN A 403 9.76 15.03 1.43
CA GLN A 403 9.77 13.87 2.31
C GLN A 403 10.58 12.72 1.69
N THR A 404 11.28 11.99 2.56
CA THR A 404 11.85 10.68 2.27
C THR A 404 11.03 9.63 3.01
N CYS A 405 11.16 8.37 2.62
CA CYS A 405 10.72 7.30 3.51
C CYS A 405 11.55 7.39 4.80
N SER A 406 10.93 7.10 5.94
CA SER A 406 11.66 6.95 7.19
C SER A 406 12.77 5.90 6.98
N GLU A 407 14.00 6.23 7.38
CA GLU A 407 15.12 5.27 7.46
C GLU A 407 15.06 4.45 8.75
#